data_AF-A0A6P0XYD9-F1
#
_entry.id   AF-A0A6P0XYD9-F1
#
_cell.length_a   1.000
_cell.length_b   1.000
_cell.length_c   1.000
_cell.angle_alpha   90.00
_cell.angle_beta   90.00
_cell.angle_gamma   90.00
#
_symmetry.space_group_name_H-M   'P 1'
#
loop_
_entity.id
_entity.type
_entity.pdbx_description
1 polymer ?
#
loop_
_entity_poly.entity_id
_entity_poly.type
_entity_poly.pdbx_seq_one_letter_code
_entity_poly.pdbx_strand_id
1 'polypeptide(L)'
;MRTAYQYKLLPNKEQATVIELWLELLRRQYNYRLYERFSWWEENRCPVDACPMVMPITQLRDNPDYYSQKKDLVNTKDIVLLNKTGTLFQI
;
A
#
# COMPACT_ATOMS: atom_id res chain seq x y z
N MET A 1 26.86 -30.36 -17.71
CA MET A 1 26.70 -30.61 -16.26
C MET A 1 25.80 -29.50 -15.70
N ARG A 2 24.56 -29.79 -15.28
CA ARG A 2 23.65 -28.77 -14.71
C ARG A 2 23.77 -28.81 -13.19
N THR A 3 24.41 -27.80 -12.61
CA THR A 3 24.50 -27.61 -11.16
C THR A 3 23.27 -26.88 -10.65
N ALA A 4 22.21 -27.62 -10.31
CA ALA A 4 21.06 -27.07 -9.61
C ALA A 4 21.33 -27.11 -8.10
N TYR A 5 22.13 -26.17 -7.60
CA TYR A 5 22.36 -26.03 -6.16
C TYR A 5 21.12 -25.41 -5.51
N GLN A 6 20.56 -26.11 -4.53
CA GLN A 6 19.52 -25.57 -3.65
C GLN A 6 20.18 -25.03 -2.39
N TYR A 7 20.02 -23.73 -2.15
CA TYR A 7 20.52 -23.07 -0.95
C TYR A 7 19.37 -22.85 0.02
N LYS A 8 19.56 -23.27 1.27
CA LYS A 8 18.65 -22.94 2.37
C LYS A 8 19.14 -21.65 3.02
N LEU A 9 18.28 -20.63 3.05
CA LEU A 9 18.53 -19.43 3.84
C LEU A 9 18.42 -19.79 5.33
N LEU A 10 19.51 -19.58 6.06
CA LEU A 10 19.58 -19.71 7.53
C LEU A 10 19.95 -18.35 8.11
N PRO A 11 18.98 -17.41 8.17
CA PRO A 11 19.24 -16.08 8.69
C PRO A 11 19.60 -16.16 10.18
N ASN A 12 20.58 -15.35 10.59
CA ASN A 12 20.82 -15.12 12.00
C ASN A 12 19.69 -14.28 12.61
N LYS A 13 19.69 -14.10 13.94
CA LYS A 13 18.62 -13.40 14.65
C LYS A 13 18.41 -11.97 14.13
N GLU A 14 19.48 -11.23 13.87
CA GLU A 14 19.41 -9.85 13.36
C GLU A 14 18.87 -9.79 11.93
N GLN A 15 19.24 -10.74 11.08
CA GLN A 15 18.72 -10.84 9.73
C GLN A 15 17.24 -11.20 9.73
N ALA A 16 16.82 -12.12 10.60
CA ALA A 16 15.43 -12.54 10.72
C ALA A 16 14.53 -11.35 11.13
N THR A 17 14.94 -10.55 12.12
CA THR A 17 14.16 -9.39 12.57
C THR A 17 14.03 -8.33 11.47
N VAL A 18 15.10 -8.11 10.68
CA VAL A 18 15.04 -7.20 9.52
C VAL A 18 14.07 -7.73 8.47
N ILE A 19 14.10 -9.03 8.15
CA ILE A 19 13.20 -9.64 7.19
C ILE A 19 11.74 -9.53 7.65
N GLU A 20 11.45 -9.85 8.92
CA GLU A 20 10.12 -9.74 9.50
C GLU A 20 9.58 -8.30 9.45
N LEU A 21 10.42 -7.32 9.79
CA LEU A 21 10.08 -5.91 9.66
C LEU A 21 9.68 -5.58 8.22
N TRP A 22 10.50 -5.99 7.24
CA TRP A 22 10.23 -5.69 5.83
C TRP A 22 8.95 -6.36 5.34
N LEU A 23 8.68 -7.60 5.75
CA LEU A 23 7.45 -8.31 5.40
C LEU A 23 6.20 -7.59 5.94
N GLU A 24 6.24 -7.15 7.19
CA GLU A 24 5.10 -6.43 7.79
C GLU A 24 4.87 -5.08 7.08
N LEU A 25 5.94 -4.38 6.69
CA LEU A 25 5.84 -3.14 5.92
C LEU A 25 5.21 -3.36 4.55
N LEU A 26 5.67 -4.38 3.82
CA LEU A 26 5.11 -4.73 2.52
C LEU A 26 3.64 -5.13 2.62
N ARG A 27 3.26 -5.87 3.67
CA ARG A 27 1.86 -6.24 3.94
C ARG A 27 0.98 -5.01 4.16
N ARG A 28 1.39 -4.08 5.03
CA ARG A 28 0.65 -2.83 5.29
C ARG A 28 0.51 -1.99 4.04
N GLN A 29 1.61 -1.82 3.31
CA GLN A 29 1.63 -1.06 2.07
C GLN A 29 0.67 -1.66 1.03
N TYR A 30 0.68 -2.98 0.88
CA TYR A 30 -0.24 -3.68 -0.02
C TYR A 30 -1.69 -3.43 0.35
N ASN A 31 -2.05 -3.60 1.63
CA ASN A 31 -3.41 -3.39 2.11
C ASN A 31 -3.88 -1.94 1.91
N TYR A 32 -3.00 -0.98 2.17
CA TYR A 32 -3.29 0.44 1.94
C TYR A 32 -3.60 0.72 0.47
N ARG A 33 -2.74 0.27 -0.46
CA ARG A 33 -2.94 0.47 -1.91
C ARG A 33 -4.18 -0.24 -2.44
N LEU A 34 -4.51 -1.39 -1.86
CA LEU A 34 -5.74 -2.10 -2.21
C LEU A 34 -6.97 -1.32 -1.76
N TYR A 35 -6.94 -0.79 -0.54
CA TYR A 35 -8.00 0.08 -0.02
C TYR A 35 -8.21 1.32 -0.89
N GLU A 36 -7.14 2.02 -1.30
CA GLU A 36 -7.24 3.21 -2.16
C GLU A 36 -8.02 2.93 -3.46
N ARG A 37 -7.81 1.77 -4.08
CA ARG A 37 -8.54 1.39 -5.30
C ARG A 37 -10.01 1.13 -5.03
N PHE A 38 -10.32 0.46 -3.92
CA PHE A 38 -11.71 0.19 -3.55
C PHE A 38 -12.46 1.46 -3.15
N SER A 39 -11.85 2.33 -2.35
CA SER A 39 -12.44 3.63 -1.99
C SER A 39 -12.65 4.49 -3.23
N TRP A 40 -11.67 4.58 -4.13
CA TRP A 40 -11.87 5.31 -5.40
C TRP A 40 -13.03 4.73 -6.22
N TRP A 41 -13.13 3.40 -6.36
CA TRP A 41 -14.23 2.78 -7.08
C TRP A 41 -15.60 3.05 -6.45
N GLU A 42 -15.69 2.96 -5.12
CA GLU A 42 -16.90 3.22 -4.34
C GLU A 42 -17.35 4.68 -4.41
N GLU A 43 -16.40 5.62 -4.45
CA GLU A 43 -16.68 7.06 -4.55
C GLU A 43 -17.06 7.49 -5.97
N ASN A 44 -16.55 6.81 -7.00
CA ASN A 44 -16.77 7.17 -8.41
C ASN A 44 -17.93 6.42 -9.07
N ARG A 45 -18.50 5.41 -8.42
CA ARG A 45 -19.69 4.72 -8.93
C ARG A 45 -20.95 5.54 -8.62
N CYS A 46 -21.81 5.73 -9.62
CA CYS A 46 -23.14 6.29 -9.44
C CYS A 46 -24.16 5.35 -10.07
N PRO A 47 -25.27 4.99 -9.39
CA PRO A 47 -26.36 4.25 -10.01
C PRO A 47 -26.95 5.08 -11.16
N VAL A 48 -27.19 4.45 -12.31
CA VAL A 48 -27.72 5.10 -13.52
C VAL A 48 -29.05 5.82 -13.25
N ASP A 49 -29.82 5.32 -12.28
CA ASP A 49 -31.19 5.75 -11.99
C ASP A 49 -31.30 6.66 -10.74
N ALA A 50 -30.19 7.03 -10.10
CA ALA A 50 -30.21 7.72 -8.82
C ALA A 50 -29.11 8.79 -8.68
N CYS A 51 -29.11 9.78 -9.57
CA CYS A 51 -28.35 11.01 -9.35
C CYS A 51 -29.28 12.17 -8.92
N PRO A 52 -29.58 12.34 -7.62
CA PRO A 52 -30.24 13.55 -7.14
C PRO A 52 -29.19 14.67 -7.09
N MET A 53 -29.04 15.44 -8.17
CA MET A 53 -28.11 16.58 -8.20
C MET A 53 -28.61 17.70 -7.28
N VAL A 54 -28.18 17.72 -6.01
CA VAL A 54 -28.25 18.89 -5.11
C VAL A 54 -27.03 18.94 -4.17
N MET A 55 -25.83 18.59 -4.67
CA MET A 55 -24.61 18.71 -3.86
C MET A 55 -23.42 19.16 -4.72
N PRO A 56 -22.52 20.01 -4.19
CA PRO A 56 -21.31 20.37 -4.89
C PRO A 56 -20.48 19.10 -5.08
N ILE A 57 -20.21 18.76 -6.34
CA ILE A 57 -19.33 17.65 -6.70
C ILE A 57 -17.95 18.01 -6.16
N THR A 58 -17.47 17.24 -5.19
CA THR A 58 -16.10 17.35 -4.69
C THR A 58 -15.12 17.09 -5.82
N GLN A 59 -13.91 17.65 -5.74
CA GLN A 59 -12.89 17.35 -6.75
C GLN A 59 -12.67 15.83 -6.81
N LEU A 60 -12.91 15.27 -7.99
CA LEU A 60 -12.70 13.85 -8.25
C LEU A 60 -11.21 13.55 -8.06
N ARG A 61 -10.91 12.56 -7.23
CA ARG A 61 -9.55 12.05 -7.09
C ARG A 61 -9.16 11.31 -8.37
N ASP A 62 -7.90 11.47 -8.79
CA ASP A 62 -7.34 10.68 -9.88
C ASP A 62 -7.39 9.17 -9.58
N ASN A 63 -7.66 8.36 -10.61
CA ASN A 63 -7.71 6.90 -10.50
C ASN A 63 -6.36 6.35 -10.02
N PRO A 64 -6.30 5.63 -8.89
CA PRO A 64 -5.08 5.02 -8.38
C PRO A 64 -4.68 3.79 -9.21
N ASP A 65 -4.01 4.04 -10.34
CA ASP A 65 -3.46 3.03 -11.22
C ASP A 65 -2.10 2.47 -10.74
N TYR A 66 -1.54 1.54 -11.51
CA TYR A 66 -0.24 0.95 -11.18
C TYR A 66 0.89 2.00 -11.11
N TYR A 67 0.91 2.96 -12.04
CA TYR A 67 2.01 3.91 -12.16
C TYR A 67 1.98 4.99 -11.06
N SER A 68 0.81 5.53 -10.74
CA SER A 68 0.60 6.46 -9.62
C SER A 68 0.98 5.82 -8.29
N GLN A 69 0.50 4.60 -8.02
CA GLN A 69 0.84 3.89 -6.79
C GLN A 69 2.33 3.51 -6.73
N LYS A 70 2.94 3.11 -7.85
CA LYS A 70 4.38 2.85 -7.96
C LYS A 70 5.21 4.10 -7.69
N LYS A 71 4.76 5.28 -8.15
CA LYS A 71 5.45 6.54 -7.87
C LYS A 71 5.40 6.88 -6.38
N ASP A 72 4.25 6.66 -5.75
CA ASP A 72 4.04 6.95 -4.32
C ASP A 72 4.70 5.93 -3.38
N LEU A 73 5.18 4.78 -3.89
CA LEU A 73 5.96 3.82 -3.10
C LEU A 73 7.25 4.41 -2.51
N VAL A 74 7.80 5.47 -3.12
CA VAL A 74 9.00 6.14 -2.61
C VAL A 74 8.72 6.78 -1.25
N ASN A 75 7.53 7.36 -1.08
CA ASN A 75 7.09 8.04 0.14
C ASN A 75 6.81 7.07 1.29
N THR A 76 6.58 5.78 1.00
CA THR A 76 6.38 4.74 2.01
C THR A 76 7.55 4.65 2.99
N LYS A 77 8.79 4.91 2.54
CA LYS A 77 9.98 4.87 3.41
C LYS A 77 9.88 5.88 4.54
N ASP A 78 9.34 7.06 4.27
CA ASP A 78 9.23 8.14 5.25
C ASP A 78 8.14 7.82 6.29
N ILE A 79 7.04 7.20 5.87
CA ILE A 79 5.96 6.70 6.75
C ILE A 79 6.48 5.62 7.72
N VAL A 80 7.45 4.81 7.29
CA VAL A 80 8.08 3.79 8.11
C VAL A 80 9.02 4.37 9.16
N LEU A 81 9.75 5.44 8.82
CA LEU A 81 10.65 6.11 9.76
C LEU A 81 9.86 6.80 10.90
N LEU A 82 8.64 7.28 10.62
CA LEU A 82 7.73 7.84 11.63
C LEU A 82 7.19 6.80 12.64
N ASN A 83 7.22 5.51 12.31
CA ASN A 83 6.86 4.45 13.26
C ASN A 83 7.99 4.14 14.27
N LYS A 84 9.25 4.49 13.96
CA LYS A 84 10.35 4.40 14.93
C LYS A 84 10.28 5.51 15.99
N THR A 85 9.59 6.61 15.72
CA THR A 85 9.38 7.72 16.66
C THR A 85 8.12 7.55 17.53
N GLY A 86 7.45 6.39 17.47
CA GLY A 86 6.34 6.05 18.38
C GLY A 86 5.03 6.77 18.11
N THR A 87 4.91 7.52 17.02
CA THR A 87 3.65 8.13 16.60
C THR A 87 2.88 7.15 15.73
N LEU A 88 1.79 6.60 16.30
CA LEU A 88 0.77 5.85 15.59
C LEU A 88 0.20 6.75 14.48
N PHE A 89 0.59 6.51 13.23
CA PHE A 89 -0.23 6.95 12.12
C PHE A 89 -1.42 6.00 12.04
N GLN A 90 -2.54 6.50 12.56
CA GLN A 90 -3.86 5.99 12.29
C GLN A 90 -4.13 6.22 10.80
N ILE A 91 -4.17 5.13 10.04
CA ILE A 91 -4.88 5.08 8.76
C ILE A 91 -6.32 4.72 9.11
#